data_AF-A0A4Y2KGQ4-F1
#
_entry.id   AF-A0A4Y2KGQ4-F1
#
_cell.length_a   1.000
_cell.length_b   1.000
_cell.length_c   1.000
_cell.angle_alpha   90.00
_cell.angle_beta   90.00
_cell.angle_gamma   90.00
#
_symmetry.space_group_name_H-M   'P 1'
#
loop_
_entity.id
_entity.type
_entity.pdbx_description
1 polymer ?
#
loop_
_entity_poly.entity_id
_entity_poly.type
_entity_poly.pdbx_seq_one_letter_code
_entity_poly.pdbx_strand_id
1 'polypeptide(L)'
;MENEPQITNFIDNVLMNSTLSLLERGEHEIVLRDNYRHVVLILGNTGSGKSTFTQWIAGDNTKLIAKEVREDTGEYIIEDNNRIGNSTLKSKTVFPELVIDPKTSIAYYDCPGFDDSRSTSNELATTYFIKKVLDHAESIKMIFTVSYPSVRKGVDRQDFMKLLRHVTDLIRDIDKFESSFAMIVTKVDNQYIRKGNSFVLVEDAKVLDAIVDFLLEVQCYLDERTDLPEISDKERKLLENSSRFISKLLIKDSKQYSRIGIFRRPDQAGPLSNITLLQQGKEHVENILHEKLKFTEKADDDFGHTISERSKNNIKDLMEEVNQAMWSNLNEIAKSMRDYYKNLVEQIRTKIKSFNSYDVSMEVDVSEAQKFSAKLSNGYRITSDIVKQMKTVRDIGKVSRAVSEIISKLDINVRDDLLVYVSNQGNFFKFLQTVSGKEFSSRSWEDLYIPIITYISESKTIIQDDVINVSESIGDRIQSDLNSIAKVIQSDITGKRKLQEILKNYLKG
;
A
#
# COMPACT_ATOMS: atom_id res chain seq x y z
N MET A 1 -24.82 -30.37 -19.99
CA MET A 1 -24.26 -29.00 -20.09
C MET A 1 -24.89 -28.13 -19.00
N GLU A 2 -24.56 -28.37 -17.73
CA GLU A 2 -25.16 -27.63 -16.59
C GLU A 2 -24.15 -27.28 -15.46
N ASN A 3 -22.84 -27.42 -15.70
CA ASN A 3 -21.80 -27.18 -14.68
C ASN A 3 -20.91 -25.94 -14.94
N GLU A 4 -21.16 -25.15 -15.98
CA GLU A 4 -20.34 -23.96 -16.29
C GLU A 4 -20.46 -22.80 -15.28
N PRO A 5 -21.63 -22.45 -14.69
CA PRO A 5 -21.70 -21.29 -13.80
C PRO A 5 -20.99 -21.51 -12.45
N GLN A 6 -20.93 -22.75 -11.96
CA GLN A 6 -20.30 -23.07 -10.67
C GLN A 6 -18.77 -23.08 -10.75
N ILE A 7 -18.20 -23.47 -11.89
CA ILE A 7 -16.75 -23.51 -12.10
C ILE A 7 -16.19 -22.09 -12.27
N THR A 8 -16.90 -21.21 -13.00
CA THR A 8 -16.50 -19.80 -13.16
C THR A 8 -16.47 -19.07 -11.81
N ASN A 9 -17.53 -19.19 -11.00
CA ASN A 9 -17.58 -18.61 -9.64
C ASN A 9 -16.48 -19.14 -8.71
N PHE A 10 -16.03 -20.38 -8.87
CA PHE A 10 -14.94 -20.94 -8.06
C PHE A 10 -13.58 -20.38 -8.47
N ILE A 11 -13.31 -20.27 -9.77
CA ILE A 11 -12.05 -19.72 -10.31
C ILE A 11 -11.90 -18.23 -9.94
N ASP A 12 -12.99 -17.47 -10.04
CA ASP A 12 -12.99 -16.04 -9.73
C ASP A 12 -12.71 -15.80 -8.23
N ASN A 13 -13.32 -16.58 -7.34
CA ASN A 13 -13.04 -16.51 -5.89
C ASN A 13 -11.59 -16.87 -5.53
N VAL A 14 -10.97 -17.84 -6.23
CA VAL A 14 -9.56 -18.20 -6.02
C VAL A 14 -8.63 -17.08 -6.47
N LEU A 15 -8.93 -16.45 -7.62
CA LEU A 15 -8.16 -15.32 -8.15
C LEU A 15 -8.24 -14.10 -7.21
N MET A 16 -9.40 -13.82 -6.64
CA MET A 16 -9.61 -12.69 -5.72
C MET A 16 -8.84 -12.85 -4.41
N ASN A 17 -8.96 -14.00 -3.75
CA ASN A 17 -8.20 -14.30 -2.52
C ASN A 17 -6.68 -14.27 -2.77
N SER A 18 -6.24 -14.71 -3.95
CA SER A 18 -4.83 -14.61 -4.33
C SER A 18 -4.36 -13.16 -4.49
N THR A 19 -5.24 -12.26 -4.94
CA THR A 19 -4.89 -10.84 -5.11
C THR A 19 -4.76 -10.13 -3.77
N LEU A 20 -5.74 -10.30 -2.87
CA LEU A 20 -5.70 -9.69 -1.54
C LEU A 20 -4.49 -10.15 -0.73
N SER A 21 -4.21 -11.46 -0.74
CA SER A 21 -3.03 -12.01 -0.05
C SER A 21 -1.71 -11.51 -0.64
N LEU A 22 -1.61 -11.33 -1.97
CA LEU A 22 -0.43 -10.73 -2.59
C LEU A 22 -0.24 -9.27 -2.18
N LEU A 23 -1.32 -8.51 -2.09
CA LEU A 23 -1.26 -7.10 -1.67
C LEU A 23 -0.88 -6.99 -0.20
N GLU A 24 -1.49 -7.80 0.66
CA GLU A 24 -1.18 -7.80 2.09
C GLU A 24 0.28 -8.20 2.33
N ARG A 25 0.77 -9.24 1.64
CA ARG A 25 2.19 -9.61 1.68
C ARG A 25 3.09 -8.48 1.18
N GLY A 26 2.72 -7.83 0.08
CA GLY A 26 3.50 -6.72 -0.47
C GLY A 26 3.55 -5.50 0.43
N GLU A 27 2.51 -5.22 1.21
CA GLU A 27 2.50 -4.17 2.24
C GLU A 27 3.54 -4.42 3.35
N HIS A 28 3.82 -5.70 3.66
CA HIS A 28 4.87 -6.07 4.62
C HIS A 28 6.28 -6.12 4.01
N GLU A 29 6.40 -6.46 2.72
CA GLU A 29 7.69 -6.62 2.05
C GLU A 29 8.23 -5.32 1.46
N ILE A 30 7.37 -4.38 1.05
CA ILE A 30 7.82 -3.13 0.45
C ILE A 30 8.46 -2.23 1.50
N VAL A 31 9.67 -1.75 1.20
CA VAL A 31 10.42 -0.85 2.09
C VAL A 31 10.47 0.53 1.47
N LEU A 32 9.78 1.49 2.10
CA LEU A 32 9.83 2.91 1.78
C LEU A 32 10.48 3.65 2.94
N ARG A 33 11.44 4.52 2.65
CA ARG A 33 12.21 5.24 3.67
C ARG A 33 12.20 6.74 3.35
N ASP A 34 11.75 7.54 4.30
CA ASP A 34 11.58 8.99 4.12
C ASP A 34 12.87 9.75 3.82
N ASN A 35 14.01 9.23 4.24
CA ASN A 35 15.32 9.81 3.92
C ASN A 35 15.79 9.50 2.47
N TYR A 36 15.03 8.71 1.71
CA TYR A 36 15.32 8.35 0.33
C TYR A 36 14.13 8.66 -0.58
N ARG A 37 14.03 9.92 -1.02
CA ARG A 37 12.96 10.40 -1.92
C ARG A 37 13.44 10.76 -3.34
N HIS A 38 14.75 10.75 -3.58
CA HIS A 38 15.32 10.77 -4.91
C HIS A 38 15.60 9.33 -5.34
N VAL A 39 14.77 8.77 -6.21
CA VAL A 39 14.76 7.32 -6.47
C VAL A 39 15.11 6.98 -7.91
N VAL A 40 15.84 5.88 -8.10
CA VAL A 40 16.10 5.28 -9.41
C VAL A 40 15.22 4.04 -9.57
N LEU A 41 14.34 4.04 -10.56
CA LEU A 41 13.49 2.89 -10.88
C LEU A 41 14.16 2.03 -11.95
N ILE A 42 14.32 0.74 -11.66
CA ILE A 42 14.82 -0.24 -12.63
C ILE A 42 13.63 -0.97 -13.23
N LEU A 43 13.36 -0.72 -14.50
CA LEU A 43 12.15 -1.13 -15.22
C LEU A 43 12.51 -2.02 -16.42
N GLY A 44 11.54 -2.77 -16.94
CA GLY A 44 11.73 -3.64 -18.10
C GLY A 44 10.93 -4.94 -18.03
N ASN A 45 10.86 -5.65 -19.15
CA ASN A 45 10.09 -6.89 -19.26
C ASN A 45 10.64 -8.00 -18.34
N THR A 46 9.83 -9.03 -18.07
CA THR A 46 10.27 -10.18 -17.27
C THR A 46 11.47 -10.85 -17.93
N GLY A 47 12.51 -11.15 -17.14
CA GLY A 47 13.73 -11.78 -17.66
C GLY A 47 14.72 -10.84 -18.38
N SER A 48 14.48 -9.53 -18.43
CA SER A 48 15.39 -8.53 -19.01
C SER A 48 16.70 -8.32 -18.22
N GLY A 49 16.87 -8.96 -17.06
CA GLY A 49 18.08 -8.86 -16.23
C GLY A 49 18.09 -7.72 -15.22
N LYS A 50 16.93 -7.13 -14.88
CA LYS A 50 16.78 -6.05 -13.87
C LYS A 50 17.51 -6.35 -12.55
N SER A 51 17.12 -7.41 -11.85
CA SER A 51 17.68 -7.74 -10.54
C SER A 51 19.20 -7.95 -10.58
N THR A 52 19.69 -8.64 -11.60
CA THR A 52 21.13 -8.81 -11.84
C THR A 52 21.82 -7.46 -12.05
N PHE A 53 21.24 -6.61 -12.88
CA PHE A 53 21.76 -5.28 -13.17
C PHE A 53 21.77 -4.39 -11.91
N THR A 54 20.68 -4.36 -11.14
CA THR A 54 20.56 -3.57 -9.91
C THR A 54 21.63 -3.97 -8.90
N GLN A 55 21.84 -5.28 -8.69
CA GLN A 55 22.87 -5.78 -7.78
C GLN A 55 24.28 -5.51 -8.31
N TRP A 56 24.49 -5.59 -9.63
CA TRP A 56 25.77 -5.30 -10.26
C TRP A 56 26.14 -3.82 -10.14
N ILE A 57 25.19 -2.91 -10.34
CA ILE A 57 25.44 -1.46 -10.36
C ILE A 57 25.48 -0.86 -8.95
N ALA A 58 24.45 -1.11 -8.13
CA ALA A 58 24.24 -0.46 -6.83
C ALA A 58 24.37 -1.42 -5.64
N GLY A 59 24.17 -2.72 -5.84
CA GLY A 59 24.20 -3.72 -4.77
C GLY A 59 25.59 -4.30 -4.49
N ASP A 60 25.57 -5.46 -3.84
CA ASP A 60 26.79 -6.20 -3.50
C ASP A 60 27.21 -7.11 -4.65
N ASN A 61 27.95 -6.54 -5.59
CA ASN A 61 28.47 -7.24 -6.76
C ASN A 61 29.50 -8.36 -6.44
N THR A 62 29.90 -8.54 -5.17
CA THR A 62 30.74 -9.68 -4.76
C THR A 62 29.94 -10.98 -4.63
N LYS A 63 28.62 -10.87 -4.45
CA LYS A 63 27.70 -12.02 -4.33
C LYS A 63 27.20 -12.53 -5.67
N LEU A 64 27.36 -11.76 -6.74
CA LEU A 64 27.06 -12.20 -8.10
C LEU A 64 28.21 -13.07 -8.60
N ILE A 65 27.92 -14.34 -8.88
CA ILE A 65 28.92 -15.33 -9.30
C ILE A 65 28.62 -15.75 -10.74
N ALA A 66 29.59 -15.54 -11.63
CA ALA A 66 29.58 -16.14 -12.95
C ALA A 66 29.96 -17.62 -12.85
N LYS A 67 29.13 -18.49 -13.41
CA LYS A 67 29.41 -19.92 -13.57
C LYS A 67 29.27 -20.31 -15.02
N GLU A 68 30.17 -21.16 -15.47
CA GLU A 68 30.05 -21.77 -16.78
C GLU A 68 28.84 -22.72 -16.79
N VAL A 69 28.02 -22.67 -17.83
CA VAL A 69 26.80 -23.48 -17.95
C VAL A 69 27.15 -24.97 -18.02
N ARG A 70 28.21 -25.27 -18.77
CA ARG A 70 28.85 -26.59 -18.86
C ARG A 70 30.33 -26.35 -19.13
N GLU A 71 31.16 -27.27 -18.65
CA GLU A 71 32.61 -27.23 -18.87
C GLU A 71 32.91 -27.09 -20.37
N ASP A 72 33.84 -26.18 -20.69
CA ASP A 72 34.36 -25.89 -22.03
C ASP A 72 33.34 -25.36 -23.06
N THR A 73 32.18 -24.84 -22.64
CA THR A 73 31.25 -24.18 -23.58
C THR A 73 31.58 -22.71 -23.80
N GLY A 74 32.30 -22.08 -22.87
CA GLY A 74 32.51 -20.63 -22.84
C GLY A 74 31.22 -19.84 -22.61
N GLU A 75 30.12 -20.50 -22.24
CA GLU A 75 28.86 -19.84 -21.90
C GLU A 75 28.74 -19.68 -20.38
N TYR A 76 28.58 -18.44 -19.93
CA TYR A 76 28.45 -18.11 -18.51
C TYR A 76 27.04 -17.62 -18.17
N ILE A 77 26.55 -18.08 -17.01
CA ILE A 77 25.35 -17.58 -16.35
C ILE A 77 25.73 -16.88 -15.05
N ILE A 78 24.94 -15.89 -14.65
CA ILE A 78 25.12 -15.17 -13.40
C ILE A 78 24.15 -15.75 -12.37
N GLU A 79 24.69 -16.27 -11.28
CA GLU A 79 23.93 -16.72 -10.12
C GLU A 79 24.08 -15.73 -8.96
N ASP A 80 22.99 -15.57 -8.20
CA ASP A 80 22.97 -14.82 -6.95
C ASP A 80 22.21 -15.66 -5.93
N ASN A 81 22.94 -16.47 -5.16
CA ASN A 81 22.54 -17.30 -4.00
C ASN A 81 21.04 -17.25 -3.61
N ASN A 82 20.15 -17.70 -4.52
CA ASN A 82 18.68 -17.68 -4.46
C ASN A 82 17.88 -16.37 -4.64
N ARG A 83 18.47 -15.19 -4.84
CA ARG A 83 17.70 -13.95 -5.11
C ARG A 83 17.26 -13.83 -6.56
N ILE A 84 18.14 -14.11 -7.50
CA ILE A 84 17.81 -14.11 -8.93
C ILE A 84 17.08 -15.44 -9.26
N GLY A 85 16.08 -15.40 -10.14
CA GLY A 85 15.35 -16.59 -10.56
C GLY A 85 16.28 -17.54 -11.32
N ASN A 86 16.53 -18.74 -10.79
CA ASN A 86 17.35 -19.78 -11.45
C ASN A 86 16.61 -20.48 -12.60
N SER A 87 15.39 -20.06 -12.94
CA SER A 87 14.66 -20.55 -14.11
C SER A 87 14.05 -19.39 -14.88
N THR A 88 14.14 -19.46 -16.20
CA THR A 88 13.45 -18.56 -17.16
C THR A 88 11.93 -18.61 -17.04
N LEU A 89 11.38 -19.55 -16.26
CA LEU A 89 9.96 -19.83 -16.15
C LEU A 89 9.29 -19.25 -14.90
N LYS A 90 10.04 -18.80 -13.88
CA LYS A 90 9.48 -18.20 -12.65
C LYS A 90 10.30 -17.00 -12.18
N SER A 91 9.78 -15.79 -12.41
CA SER A 91 10.29 -14.58 -11.75
C SER A 91 10.08 -14.68 -10.21
N LYS A 92 10.99 -14.16 -9.40
CA LYS A 92 10.86 -14.15 -7.93
C LYS A 92 10.36 -12.81 -7.38
N THR A 93 10.62 -11.72 -8.12
CA THR A 93 10.35 -10.34 -7.71
C THR A 93 8.90 -9.98 -8.03
N VAL A 94 8.02 -10.03 -7.02
CA VAL A 94 6.60 -9.60 -7.15
C VAL A 94 6.41 -8.17 -6.62
N PHE A 95 7.35 -7.66 -5.82
CA PHE A 95 7.33 -6.31 -5.25
C PHE A 95 8.65 -5.60 -5.51
N PRO A 96 8.66 -4.26 -5.61
CA PRO A 96 9.90 -3.49 -5.73
C PRO A 96 10.85 -3.72 -4.55
N GLU A 97 12.09 -4.13 -4.81
CA GLU A 97 13.14 -4.29 -3.79
C GLU A 97 13.99 -3.03 -3.70
N LEU A 98 14.14 -2.47 -2.48
CA LEU A 98 15.01 -1.34 -2.21
C LEU A 98 16.48 -1.78 -2.11
N VAL A 99 17.34 -1.21 -2.94
CA VAL A 99 18.80 -1.35 -2.91
C VAL A 99 19.41 0.03 -2.74
N ILE A 100 20.17 0.23 -1.67
CA ILE A 100 20.90 1.50 -1.45
C ILE A 100 22.32 1.34 -1.98
N ASP A 101 22.71 2.20 -2.91
CA ASP A 101 24.10 2.26 -3.36
C ASP A 101 24.99 2.77 -2.22
N PRO A 102 25.96 1.96 -1.74
CA PRO A 102 26.84 2.37 -0.64
C PRO A 102 27.77 3.53 -1.02
N LYS A 103 28.04 3.76 -2.32
CA LYS A 103 28.92 4.84 -2.77
C LYS A 103 28.19 6.18 -2.79
N THR A 104 27.00 6.21 -3.40
CA THR A 104 26.26 7.47 -3.64
C THR A 104 25.13 7.72 -2.65
N SER A 105 24.76 6.72 -1.83
CA SER A 105 23.56 6.75 -0.98
C SER A 105 22.26 6.98 -1.78
N ILE A 106 22.25 6.66 -3.07
CA ILE A 106 21.05 6.74 -3.91
C ILE A 106 20.22 5.46 -3.72
N ALA A 107 18.90 5.63 -3.64
CA ALA A 107 17.96 4.52 -3.57
C ALA A 107 17.58 4.02 -4.96
N TYR A 108 17.84 2.75 -5.21
CA TYR A 108 17.40 2.00 -6.39
C TYR A 108 16.24 1.10 -6.00
N TYR A 109 15.21 1.06 -6.84
CA TYR A 109 14.11 0.11 -6.70
C TYR A 109 14.17 -0.87 -7.88
N ASP A 110 14.47 -2.14 -7.58
CA ASP A 110 14.36 -3.24 -8.53
C ASP A 110 12.88 -3.60 -8.70
N CYS A 111 12.23 -3.11 -9.75
CA CYS A 111 10.81 -3.33 -9.96
C CYS A 111 10.54 -4.72 -10.57
N PRO A 112 9.34 -5.30 -10.31
CA PRO A 112 8.89 -6.48 -11.03
C PRO A 112 8.84 -6.25 -12.54
N GLY A 113 8.84 -7.33 -13.32
CA GLY A 113 8.69 -7.23 -14.77
C GLY A 113 7.31 -6.72 -15.18
N PHE A 114 7.24 -5.84 -16.18
CA PHE A 114 5.97 -5.34 -16.72
C PHE A 114 5.02 -6.45 -17.19
N ASP A 115 5.59 -7.59 -17.59
CA ASP A 115 4.88 -8.74 -18.11
C ASP A 115 4.98 -9.96 -17.19
N ASP A 116 4.99 -9.75 -15.88
CA ASP A 116 4.83 -10.85 -14.93
C ASP A 116 3.36 -11.30 -14.93
N SER A 117 2.89 -11.79 -16.08
CA SER A 117 1.51 -12.10 -16.45
C SER A 117 1.02 -13.45 -15.93
N ARG A 118 1.57 -13.91 -14.80
CA ARG A 118 1.15 -15.18 -14.15
C ARG A 118 -0.34 -15.17 -13.81
N SER A 119 -0.90 -13.99 -13.52
CA SER A 119 -2.32 -13.76 -13.28
C SER A 119 -2.62 -12.26 -13.31
N THR A 120 -3.91 -11.90 -13.44
CA THR A 120 -4.39 -10.52 -13.22
C THR A 120 -3.98 -9.98 -11.85
N SER A 121 -3.94 -10.86 -10.84
CA SER A 121 -3.51 -10.52 -9.47
C SER A 121 -2.09 -10.00 -9.41
N ASN A 122 -1.16 -10.65 -10.12
CA ASN A 122 0.24 -10.23 -10.19
C ASN A 122 0.40 -8.89 -10.91
N GLU A 123 -0.35 -8.67 -11.99
CA GLU A 123 -0.31 -7.42 -12.74
C GLU A 123 -0.82 -6.23 -11.90
N LEU A 124 -1.94 -6.43 -11.19
CA LEU A 124 -2.51 -5.42 -10.29
C LEU A 124 -1.58 -5.12 -9.11
N ALA A 125 -1.06 -6.16 -8.45
CA ALA A 125 -0.12 -5.98 -7.34
C ALA A 125 1.16 -5.27 -7.80
N THR A 126 1.76 -5.70 -8.91
CA THR A 126 2.96 -5.07 -9.49
C THR A 126 2.72 -3.60 -9.78
N THR A 127 1.61 -3.28 -10.46
CA THR A 127 1.29 -1.89 -10.81
C THR A 127 1.04 -1.05 -9.56
N TYR A 128 0.31 -1.58 -8.58
CA TYR A 128 0.04 -0.91 -7.32
C TYR A 128 1.34 -0.57 -6.57
N PHE A 129 2.27 -1.52 -6.43
CA PHE A 129 3.50 -1.28 -5.69
C PHE A 129 4.50 -0.40 -6.44
N ILE A 130 4.56 -0.47 -7.78
CA ILE A 130 5.33 0.51 -8.57
C ILE A 130 4.76 1.92 -8.36
N LYS A 131 3.42 2.06 -8.39
CA LYS A 131 2.76 3.34 -8.11
C LYS A 131 3.05 3.83 -6.69
N LYS A 132 3.10 2.93 -5.71
CA LYS A 132 3.42 3.27 -4.33
C LYS A 132 4.85 3.81 -4.17
N VAL A 133 5.84 3.23 -4.87
CA VAL A 133 7.20 3.79 -4.92
C VAL A 133 7.21 5.15 -5.62
N LEU A 134 6.49 5.28 -6.74
CA LEU A 134 6.36 6.55 -7.44
C LEU A 134 5.75 7.63 -6.55
N ASP A 135 4.72 7.31 -5.78
CA ASP A 135 4.04 8.26 -4.88
C ASP A 135 4.91 8.71 -3.71
N HIS A 136 5.81 7.84 -3.26
CA HIS A 136 6.81 8.14 -2.23
C HIS A 136 7.94 9.06 -2.73
N ALA A 137 8.29 8.97 -4.02
CA ALA A 137 9.41 9.72 -4.58
C ALA A 137 9.11 11.21 -4.72
N GLU A 138 10.08 12.09 -4.52
CA GLU A 138 9.98 13.52 -4.88
C GLU A 138 10.51 13.76 -6.30
N SER A 139 11.54 13.01 -6.69
CA SER A 139 12.13 13.08 -8.01
C SER A 139 12.65 11.71 -8.45
N ILE A 140 12.67 11.44 -9.75
CA ILE A 140 13.00 10.12 -10.26
C ILE A 140 14.05 10.10 -11.37
N LYS A 141 14.75 8.98 -11.45
CA LYS A 141 15.46 8.47 -12.64
C LYS A 141 14.84 7.12 -13.03
N MET A 142 14.80 6.80 -14.31
CA MET A 142 14.20 5.56 -14.83
C MET A 142 15.18 4.83 -15.75
N ILE A 143 15.54 3.60 -15.40
CA ILE A 143 16.47 2.79 -16.17
C ILE A 143 15.72 1.62 -16.77
N PHE A 144 15.60 1.62 -18.09
CA PHE A 144 14.91 0.58 -18.84
C PHE A 144 15.90 -0.50 -19.26
N THR A 145 15.73 -1.70 -18.74
CA THR A 145 16.53 -2.86 -19.12
C THR A 145 15.86 -3.63 -20.26
N VAL A 146 16.66 -4.00 -21.26
CA VAL A 146 16.22 -4.84 -22.39
C VAL A 146 17.29 -5.88 -22.69
N SER A 147 16.90 -7.10 -23.05
CA SER A 147 17.89 -8.12 -23.40
C SER A 147 18.45 -7.87 -24.81
N TYR A 148 19.75 -8.13 -25.01
CA TYR A 148 20.40 -7.95 -26.31
C TYR A 148 19.72 -8.70 -27.46
N PRO A 149 19.23 -9.95 -27.28
CA PRO A 149 18.44 -10.63 -28.31
C PRO A 149 17.21 -9.83 -28.79
N SER A 150 16.58 -9.04 -27.93
CA SER A 150 15.39 -8.24 -28.24
C SER A 150 15.67 -6.98 -29.06
N VAL A 151 16.94 -6.56 -29.13
CA VAL A 151 17.40 -5.36 -29.86
C VAL A 151 18.44 -5.71 -30.93
N ARG A 152 18.47 -6.97 -31.37
CA ARG A 152 19.35 -7.45 -32.42
C ARG A 152 18.61 -7.47 -33.76
N LYS A 153 19.25 -6.93 -34.79
CA LYS A 153 18.71 -6.97 -36.16
C LYS A 153 18.48 -8.41 -36.62
N GLY A 154 17.33 -8.65 -37.26
CA GLY A 154 16.94 -9.97 -37.79
C GLY A 154 16.33 -10.92 -36.75
N VAL A 155 16.14 -10.48 -35.50
CA VAL A 155 15.41 -11.22 -34.46
C VAL A 155 14.02 -10.62 -34.29
N ASP A 156 13.09 -11.40 -33.71
CA ASP A 156 11.75 -10.93 -33.38
C ASP A 156 11.78 -9.68 -32.48
N ARG A 157 11.02 -8.66 -32.87
CA ARG A 157 10.97 -7.34 -32.21
C ARG A 157 9.91 -7.26 -31.13
N GLN A 158 9.08 -8.30 -30.96
CA GLN A 158 7.93 -8.26 -30.06
C GLN A 158 8.27 -7.85 -28.63
N ASP A 159 9.38 -8.35 -28.08
CA ASP A 159 9.80 -8.02 -26.71
C ASP A 159 10.14 -6.52 -26.56
N PHE A 160 10.88 -5.94 -27.51
CA PHE A 160 11.15 -4.50 -27.50
C PHE A 160 9.90 -3.65 -27.74
N MET A 161 9.04 -4.05 -28.68
CA MET A 161 7.76 -3.36 -28.91
C MET A 161 6.85 -3.41 -27.69
N LYS A 162 6.91 -4.50 -26.92
CA LYS A 162 6.20 -4.63 -25.65
C LYS A 162 6.74 -3.69 -24.59
N LEU A 163 8.07 -3.56 -24.50
CA LEU A 163 8.69 -2.57 -23.61
C LEU A 163 8.22 -1.16 -23.95
N LEU A 164 8.18 -0.77 -25.24
CA LEU A 164 7.71 0.55 -25.66
C LEU A 164 6.26 0.82 -25.23
N ARG A 165 5.36 -0.17 -25.35
CA ARG A 165 3.98 -0.04 -24.84
C ARG A 165 3.95 0.22 -23.34
N HIS A 166 4.71 -0.54 -22.55
CA HIS A 166 4.76 -0.32 -21.11
C HIS A 166 5.36 1.02 -20.72
N VAL A 167 6.39 1.49 -21.43
CA VAL A 167 7.00 2.82 -21.21
C VAL A 167 5.98 3.92 -21.44
N THR A 168 5.23 3.84 -22.55
CA THR A 168 4.26 4.87 -22.95
C THR A 168 2.95 4.83 -22.14
N ASP A 169 2.58 3.67 -21.59
CA ASP A 169 1.51 3.55 -20.60
C ASP A 169 1.93 4.11 -19.23
N LEU A 170 3.22 3.98 -18.87
CA LEU A 170 3.75 4.44 -17.60
C LEU A 170 4.06 5.93 -17.59
N ILE A 171 4.73 6.47 -18.61
CA ILE A 171 5.17 7.87 -18.66
C ILE A 171 4.24 8.66 -19.59
N ARG A 172 3.49 9.62 -19.04
CA ARG A 172 2.54 10.39 -19.84
C ARG A 172 3.19 11.46 -20.70
N ASP A 173 4.26 12.07 -20.20
CA ASP A 173 5.06 13.09 -20.88
C ASP A 173 6.52 12.66 -20.96
N ILE A 174 6.92 12.10 -22.10
CA ILE A 174 8.29 11.64 -22.35
C ILE A 174 9.27 12.81 -22.36
N ASP A 175 8.85 13.99 -22.83
CA ASP A 175 9.72 15.15 -22.98
C ASP A 175 10.09 15.72 -21.61
N LYS A 176 9.17 15.75 -20.64
CA LYS A 176 9.45 16.13 -19.25
C LYS A 176 10.58 15.31 -18.62
N PHE A 177 10.61 14.01 -18.89
CA PHE A 177 11.60 13.09 -18.33
C PHE A 177 12.79 12.85 -19.26
N GLU A 178 12.96 13.63 -20.32
CA GLU A 178 13.96 13.37 -21.35
C GLU A 178 15.37 13.22 -20.76
N SER A 179 15.70 13.93 -19.69
CA SER A 179 17.01 13.90 -19.03
C SER A 179 17.16 12.85 -17.93
N SER A 180 16.11 12.09 -17.66
CA SER A 180 15.96 11.27 -16.45
C SER A 180 15.76 9.80 -16.74
N PHE A 181 15.88 9.38 -18.01
CA PHE A 181 15.91 7.96 -18.34
C PHE A 181 17.05 7.56 -19.26
N ALA A 182 17.40 6.28 -19.16
CA ALA A 182 18.34 5.59 -20.05
C ALA A 182 17.86 4.16 -20.32
N MET A 183 18.43 3.54 -21.34
CA MET A 183 18.25 2.14 -21.67
C MET A 183 19.55 1.38 -21.45
N ILE A 184 19.47 0.24 -20.76
CA ILE A 184 20.59 -0.67 -20.56
C ILE A 184 20.29 -1.98 -21.28
N VAL A 185 21.14 -2.31 -22.25
CA VAL A 185 21.04 -3.56 -23.00
C VAL A 185 21.83 -4.63 -22.26
N THR A 186 21.14 -5.62 -21.71
CA THR A 186 21.71 -6.69 -20.90
C THR A 186 21.97 -7.95 -21.71
N LYS A 187 22.72 -8.90 -21.15
CA LYS A 187 23.04 -10.20 -21.79
C LYS A 187 23.72 -10.03 -23.15
N VAL A 188 24.51 -8.97 -23.31
CA VAL A 188 25.26 -8.73 -24.54
C VAL A 188 26.34 -9.80 -24.69
N ASP A 189 26.34 -10.48 -25.82
CA ASP A 189 27.28 -11.57 -26.09
C ASP A 189 28.71 -11.06 -26.32
N ASN A 190 29.69 -11.85 -25.88
CA ASN A 190 31.11 -11.60 -26.16
C ASN A 190 31.44 -12.10 -27.55
N GLN A 191 31.19 -11.26 -28.56
CA GLN A 191 31.44 -11.57 -29.96
C GLN A 191 32.93 -11.40 -30.27
N TYR A 192 33.55 -12.43 -30.83
CA TYR A 192 34.95 -12.39 -31.25
C TYR A 192 35.04 -12.42 -32.77
N ILE A 193 35.84 -11.50 -33.33
CA ILE A 193 36.15 -11.47 -34.76
C ILE A 193 37.58 -11.90 -35.00
N ARG A 194 37.79 -12.62 -36.09
CA ARG A 194 39.14 -13.02 -36.52
C ARG A 194 39.85 -11.82 -37.15
N LYS A 195 40.89 -11.33 -36.49
CA LYS A 195 41.85 -10.36 -37.05
C LYS A 195 43.19 -11.07 -37.24
N GLY A 196 43.44 -11.50 -38.49
CA GLY A 196 44.61 -12.33 -38.84
C GLY A 196 44.55 -13.72 -38.17
N ASN A 197 45.54 -14.00 -37.32
CA ASN A 197 45.65 -15.25 -36.56
C ASN A 197 45.12 -15.16 -35.12
N SER A 198 44.55 -14.01 -34.74
CA SER A 198 43.98 -13.78 -33.40
C SER A 198 42.48 -13.56 -33.45
N PHE A 199 41.80 -13.97 -32.38
CA PHE A 199 40.41 -13.59 -32.12
C PHE A 199 40.42 -12.38 -31.20
N VAL A 200 39.72 -11.32 -31.61
CA VAL A 200 39.63 -10.06 -30.86
C VAL A 200 38.18 -9.81 -30.53
N LEU A 201 37.91 -9.44 -29.27
CA LEU A 201 36.58 -9.06 -28.83
C LEU A 201 36.08 -7.84 -29.63
N VAL A 202 34.84 -7.89 -30.08
CA VAL A 202 34.18 -6.76 -30.72
C VAL A 202 33.99 -5.65 -29.69
N GLU A 203 34.57 -4.48 -29.99
CA GLU A 203 34.51 -3.29 -29.15
C GLU A 203 33.06 -2.87 -28.85
N ASP A 204 32.84 -2.38 -27.63
CA ASP A 204 31.54 -1.89 -27.14
C ASP A 204 30.90 -0.87 -28.08
N ALA A 205 31.71 0.03 -28.66
CA ALA A 205 31.23 1.03 -29.63
C ALA A 205 30.56 0.39 -30.85
N LYS A 206 31.07 -0.75 -31.35
CA LYS A 206 30.49 -1.46 -32.49
C LYS A 206 29.22 -2.21 -32.13
N VAL A 207 29.16 -2.76 -30.93
CA VAL A 207 27.91 -3.37 -30.43
C VAL A 207 26.84 -2.30 -30.25
N LEU A 208 27.22 -1.14 -29.73
CA LEU A 208 26.34 0.01 -29.54
C LEU A 208 25.82 0.57 -30.87
N ASP A 209 26.69 0.71 -31.88
CA ASP A 209 26.29 1.09 -33.24
C ASP A 209 25.20 0.15 -33.78
N ALA A 210 25.36 -1.17 -33.61
CA ALA A 210 24.36 -2.15 -34.06
C ALA A 210 23.02 -2.06 -33.32
N ILE A 211 23.05 -1.76 -32.01
CA ILE A 211 21.83 -1.51 -31.21
C ILE A 211 21.13 -0.24 -31.72
N VAL A 212 21.91 0.80 -32.03
CA VAL A 212 21.35 2.06 -32.53
C VAL A 212 20.76 1.90 -33.92
N ASP A 213 21.40 1.16 -34.81
CA ASP A 213 20.84 0.84 -36.12
C ASP A 213 19.48 0.13 -36.00
N PHE A 214 19.34 -0.78 -35.02
CA PHE A 214 18.07 -1.41 -34.70
C PHE A 214 17.03 -0.39 -34.21
N LEU A 215 17.40 0.51 -33.29
CA LEU A 215 16.48 1.53 -32.76
C LEU A 215 16.00 2.48 -33.85
N LEU A 216 16.89 2.91 -34.75
CA LEU A 216 16.56 3.75 -35.90
C LEU A 216 15.60 3.04 -36.86
N GLU A 217 15.77 1.73 -37.08
CA GLU A 217 14.86 0.92 -37.89
C GLU A 217 13.47 0.82 -37.24
N VAL A 218 13.40 0.65 -35.91
CA VAL A 218 12.13 0.68 -35.17
C VAL A 218 11.49 2.06 -35.23
N GLN A 219 12.28 3.13 -35.09
CA GLN A 219 11.78 4.51 -35.19
C GLN A 219 11.16 4.77 -36.57
N CYS A 220 11.85 4.40 -37.65
CA CYS A 220 11.32 4.52 -39.02
C CYS A 220 9.99 3.77 -39.17
N TYR A 221 9.90 2.54 -38.65
CA TYR A 221 8.66 1.76 -38.67
C TYR A 221 7.51 2.43 -37.90
N LEU A 222 7.79 3.05 -36.75
CA LEU A 222 6.79 3.75 -35.95
C LEU A 222 6.29 5.01 -36.67
N ASP A 223 7.21 5.78 -37.27
CA ASP A 223 6.88 7.02 -37.97
C ASP A 223 6.02 6.71 -39.22
N GLU A 224 6.42 5.73 -40.03
CA GLU A 224 5.64 5.26 -41.20
C GLU A 224 4.22 4.82 -40.82
N ARG A 225 4.07 4.13 -39.68
CA ARG A 225 2.77 3.65 -39.22
C ARG A 225 1.89 4.77 -38.66
N THR A 226 2.50 5.85 -38.16
CA THR A 226 1.79 7.03 -37.62
C THR A 226 1.12 7.85 -38.75
N ASP A 227 1.69 7.82 -39.95
CA ASP A 227 1.18 8.53 -41.13
C ASP A 227 -0.02 7.83 -41.80
N LEU A 228 -0.41 6.63 -41.33
CA LEU A 228 -1.55 5.91 -41.88
C LEU A 228 -2.89 6.60 -41.55
N PRO A 229 -3.84 6.70 -42.50
CA PRO A 229 -5.11 7.40 -42.29
C PRO A 229 -6.07 6.72 -41.29
N GLU A 230 -5.97 5.40 -41.12
CA GLU A 230 -6.98 4.57 -40.43
C GLU A 230 -6.60 4.12 -39.00
N ILE A 231 -5.67 4.82 -38.34
CA ILE A 231 -5.28 4.48 -36.96
C ILE A 231 -6.13 5.25 -35.93
N SER A 232 -6.48 4.58 -34.82
CA SER A 232 -7.19 5.22 -33.71
C SER A 232 -6.31 6.26 -33.00
N ASP A 233 -6.90 7.28 -32.39
CA ASP A 233 -6.15 8.31 -31.63
C ASP A 233 -5.29 7.71 -30.50
N LYS A 234 -5.78 6.66 -29.84
CA LYS A 234 -5.05 5.94 -28.80
C LYS A 234 -3.79 5.27 -29.38
N GLU A 235 -3.92 4.66 -30.55
CA GLU A 235 -2.79 4.02 -31.24
C GLU A 235 -1.81 5.06 -31.78
N ARG A 236 -2.30 6.16 -32.36
CA ARG A 236 -1.46 7.29 -32.80
C ARG A 236 -0.61 7.83 -31.66
N LYS A 237 -1.22 8.12 -30.51
CA LYS A 237 -0.52 8.59 -29.31
C LYS A 237 0.55 7.60 -28.83
N LEU A 238 0.24 6.30 -28.87
CA LEU A 238 1.19 5.24 -28.51
C LEU A 238 2.42 5.26 -29.44
N LEU A 239 2.21 5.34 -30.76
CA LEU A 239 3.28 5.35 -31.76
C LEU A 239 4.15 6.62 -31.62
N GLU A 240 3.53 7.79 -31.51
CA GLU A 240 4.23 9.06 -31.34
C GLU A 240 5.08 9.08 -30.06
N ASN A 241 4.51 8.67 -28.92
CA ASN A 241 5.26 8.61 -27.65
C ASN A 241 6.40 7.58 -27.71
N SER A 242 6.20 6.47 -28.42
CA SER A 242 7.25 5.46 -28.62
C SER A 242 8.40 6.01 -29.46
N SER A 243 8.09 6.72 -30.56
CA SER A 243 9.09 7.37 -31.41
C SER A 243 9.85 8.47 -30.64
N ARG A 244 9.15 9.29 -29.84
CA ARG A 244 9.79 10.27 -28.95
C ARG A 244 10.71 9.62 -27.92
N PHE A 245 10.29 8.53 -27.29
CA PHE A 245 11.13 7.81 -26.34
C PHE A 245 12.44 7.35 -26.97
N ILE A 246 12.37 6.74 -28.17
CA ILE A 246 13.56 6.31 -28.92
C ILE A 246 14.44 7.51 -29.28
N SER A 247 13.85 8.62 -29.76
CA SER A 247 14.63 9.80 -30.15
C SER A 247 15.43 10.37 -28.98
N LYS A 248 14.87 10.37 -27.76
CA LYS A 248 15.61 10.78 -26.56
C LYS A 248 16.73 9.83 -26.21
N LEU A 249 16.56 8.51 -26.37
CA LEU A 249 17.64 7.52 -26.15
C LEU A 249 18.81 7.74 -27.12
N LEU A 250 18.54 8.20 -28.34
CA LEU A 250 19.54 8.40 -29.40
C LEU A 250 20.36 9.69 -29.25
N ILE A 251 20.21 10.44 -28.15
CA ILE A 251 20.99 11.65 -27.87
C ILE A 251 22.48 11.33 -27.65
N LYS A 252 23.33 11.99 -28.43
CA LYS A 252 24.79 11.91 -28.33
C LYS A 252 25.35 13.06 -27.50
N ASP A 253 26.31 12.74 -26.62
CA ASP A 253 27.24 13.70 -26.08
C ASP A 253 28.59 13.47 -26.77
N SER A 254 29.02 14.46 -27.55
CA SER A 254 30.22 14.38 -28.39
C SER A 254 30.17 13.23 -29.40
N LYS A 255 30.71 12.06 -29.04
CA LYS A 255 30.78 10.84 -29.90
C LYS A 255 30.10 9.61 -29.31
N GLN A 256 29.60 9.69 -28.08
CA GLN A 256 28.99 8.54 -27.38
C GLN A 256 27.52 8.80 -27.11
N TYR A 257 26.71 7.73 -27.15
CA TYR A 257 25.31 7.81 -26.76
C TYR A 257 25.21 7.98 -25.26
N SER A 258 24.57 9.06 -24.82
CA SER A 258 24.53 9.45 -23.41
C SER A 258 23.48 8.69 -22.58
N ARG A 259 22.64 7.88 -23.24
CA ARG A 259 21.49 7.20 -22.64
C ARG A 259 21.37 5.72 -22.98
N ILE A 260 22.37 5.14 -23.64
CA ILE A 260 22.37 3.72 -23.99
C ILE A 260 23.64 3.10 -23.42
N GLY A 261 23.47 2.23 -22.43
CA GLY A 261 24.55 1.45 -21.84
C GLY A 261 24.44 -0.02 -22.21
N ILE A 262 25.54 -0.76 -22.08
CA ILE A 262 25.57 -2.20 -22.28
C ILE A 262 26.03 -2.92 -21.02
N PHE A 263 25.43 -4.08 -20.77
CA PHE A 263 25.81 -5.01 -19.72
C PHE A 263 26.07 -6.39 -20.34
N ARG A 264 27.36 -6.69 -20.53
CA ARG A 264 27.85 -7.91 -21.17
C ARG A 264 27.63 -9.14 -20.30
N ARG A 265 27.61 -10.29 -20.95
CA ARG A 265 27.79 -11.57 -20.26
C ARG A 265 29.22 -11.68 -19.72
N PRO A 266 29.43 -12.37 -18.60
CA PRO A 266 30.77 -12.72 -18.14
C PRO A 266 31.53 -13.50 -19.22
N ASP A 267 32.86 -13.34 -19.25
CA ASP A 267 33.80 -14.08 -20.11
C ASP A 267 34.64 -15.11 -19.33
N GLN A 268 34.50 -15.13 -18.01
CA GLN A 268 35.17 -16.07 -17.11
C GLN A 268 34.29 -16.37 -15.88
N ALA A 269 34.58 -17.47 -15.20
CA ALA A 269 33.90 -17.84 -13.95
C ALA A 269 34.43 -17.03 -12.75
N GLY A 270 33.61 -16.91 -11.70
CA GLY A 270 33.96 -16.27 -10.44
C GLY A 270 33.11 -15.03 -10.14
N PRO A 271 33.41 -14.30 -9.04
CA PRO A 271 32.68 -13.09 -8.66
C PRO A 271 32.75 -12.03 -9.76
N LEU A 272 31.63 -11.40 -10.09
CA LEU A 272 31.60 -10.37 -11.15
C LEU A 272 32.48 -9.16 -10.82
N SER A 273 32.71 -8.88 -9.54
CA SER A 273 33.68 -7.90 -9.05
C SER A 273 35.12 -8.15 -9.52
N ASN A 274 35.47 -9.40 -9.83
CA ASN A 274 36.80 -9.80 -10.30
C ASN A 274 36.91 -9.92 -11.82
N ILE A 275 35.81 -9.70 -12.56
CA ILE A 275 35.78 -9.84 -14.01
C ILE A 275 36.05 -8.49 -14.67
N THR A 276 37.26 -8.32 -15.20
CA THR A 276 37.75 -7.05 -15.79
C THR A 276 36.80 -6.49 -16.85
N LEU A 277 36.28 -7.34 -17.75
CA LEU A 277 35.36 -6.93 -18.81
C LEU A 277 34.10 -6.26 -18.24
N LEU A 278 33.57 -6.81 -17.14
CA LEU A 278 32.38 -6.26 -16.49
C LEU A 278 32.71 -5.02 -15.66
N GLN A 279 33.89 -4.92 -15.05
CA GLN A 279 34.28 -3.71 -14.32
C GLN A 279 34.49 -2.51 -15.27
N GLN A 280 35.08 -2.74 -16.44
CA GLN A 280 35.21 -1.70 -17.47
C GLN A 280 33.84 -1.26 -18.00
N GLY A 281 32.94 -2.20 -18.30
CA GLY A 281 31.57 -1.87 -18.68
C GLY A 281 30.79 -1.13 -17.58
N LYS A 282 31.07 -1.45 -16.30
CA LYS A 282 30.44 -0.80 -15.15
C LYS A 282 30.77 0.69 -15.10
N GLU A 283 32.02 1.08 -15.32
CA GLU A 283 32.44 2.48 -15.31
C GLU A 283 31.66 3.33 -16.33
N HIS A 284 31.46 2.78 -17.53
CA HIS A 284 30.67 3.46 -18.57
C HIS A 284 29.20 3.63 -18.16
N VAL A 285 28.59 2.59 -17.59
CA VAL A 285 27.21 2.66 -17.10
C VAL A 285 27.08 3.60 -15.90
N GLU A 286 28.01 3.57 -14.94
CA GLU A 286 28.06 4.49 -13.81
C GLU A 286 28.10 5.94 -14.31
N ASN A 287 28.92 6.25 -15.31
CA ASN A 287 28.97 7.59 -15.92
C ASN A 287 27.62 8.01 -16.53
N ILE A 288 26.90 7.12 -17.22
CA ILE A 288 25.55 7.41 -17.71
C ILE A 288 24.62 7.76 -16.53
N LEU A 289 24.59 6.91 -15.50
CA LEU A 289 23.63 7.01 -14.40
C LEU A 289 23.89 8.22 -13.49
N HIS A 290 25.15 8.52 -13.19
CA HIS A 290 25.52 9.54 -12.22
C HIS A 290 25.78 10.91 -12.87
N GLU A 291 26.42 10.95 -14.04
CA GLU A 291 26.85 12.20 -14.66
C GLU A 291 25.92 12.67 -15.79
N LYS A 292 25.35 11.75 -16.57
CA LYS A 292 24.53 12.11 -17.74
C LYS A 292 23.05 12.24 -17.42
N LEU A 293 22.53 11.40 -16.53
CA LEU A 293 21.14 11.47 -16.09
C LEU A 293 20.95 12.43 -14.93
N LYS A 294 19.82 13.14 -14.95
CA LYS A 294 19.37 14.01 -13.86
C LYS A 294 18.15 13.43 -13.17
N PHE A 295 17.88 13.88 -11.95
CA PHE A 295 16.60 13.59 -11.31
C PHE A 295 15.58 14.63 -11.79
N THR A 296 14.40 14.18 -12.20
CA THR A 296 13.27 15.07 -12.53
C THR A 296 12.24 14.99 -11.41
N GLU A 297 11.81 16.13 -10.89
CA GLU A 297 10.69 16.23 -9.93
C GLU A 297 9.41 15.68 -10.55
N LYS A 298 8.68 14.86 -9.78
CA LYS A 298 7.40 14.33 -10.23
C LYS A 298 6.23 15.24 -9.85
N ALA A 299 5.20 15.21 -10.67
CA ALA A 299 3.83 15.59 -10.35
C ALA A 299 2.96 14.32 -10.23
N ASP A 300 1.83 14.43 -9.55
CA ASP A 300 0.96 13.28 -9.26
C ASP A 300 0.32 12.66 -10.52
N ASP A 301 0.26 13.41 -11.62
CA ASP A 301 -0.34 13.02 -12.89
C ASP A 301 0.68 12.66 -13.97
N ASP A 302 1.98 12.69 -13.68
CA ASP A 302 3.05 12.36 -14.64
C ASP A 302 3.04 10.89 -15.08
N PHE A 303 2.56 10.00 -14.19
CA PHE A 303 2.61 8.56 -14.39
C PHE A 303 1.23 7.95 -14.60
N GLY A 304 1.14 7.08 -15.59
CA GLY A 304 0.00 6.22 -15.85
C GLY A 304 0.09 4.87 -15.14
N HIS A 305 -0.66 3.91 -15.65
CA HIS A 305 -0.77 2.57 -15.09
C HIS A 305 -0.66 1.55 -16.21
N THR A 306 0.22 0.56 -16.04
CA THR A 306 0.49 -0.49 -17.04
C THR A 306 -0.47 -1.68 -16.88
N ILE A 307 -1.79 -1.42 -16.83
CA ILE A 307 -2.81 -2.46 -16.63
C ILE A 307 -3.51 -2.80 -17.95
N SER A 308 -3.48 -4.08 -18.29
CA SER A 308 -4.15 -4.65 -19.46
C SER A 308 -5.67 -4.52 -19.41
N GLU A 309 -6.32 -4.43 -20.57
CA GLU A 309 -7.79 -4.39 -20.68
C GLU A 309 -8.44 -5.66 -20.08
N ARG A 310 -7.77 -6.82 -20.16
CA ARG A 310 -8.22 -8.05 -19.51
C ARG A 310 -8.32 -7.86 -17.99
N SER A 311 -7.28 -7.31 -17.37
CA SER A 311 -7.26 -7.08 -15.93
C SER A 311 -8.26 -6.01 -15.50
N LYS A 312 -8.56 -5.02 -16.35
CA LYS A 312 -9.62 -4.03 -16.08
C LYS A 312 -11.01 -4.65 -15.94
N ASN A 313 -11.30 -5.73 -16.68
CA ASN A 313 -12.59 -6.42 -16.58
C ASN A 313 -12.81 -7.06 -15.21
N ASN A 314 -11.73 -7.48 -14.53
CA ASN A 314 -11.78 -8.14 -13.22
C ASN A 314 -11.75 -7.15 -12.05
N ILE A 315 -11.54 -5.85 -12.30
CA ILE A 315 -11.45 -4.84 -11.23
C ILE A 315 -12.75 -4.75 -10.45
N LYS A 316 -13.91 -4.85 -11.13
CA LYS A 316 -15.21 -4.73 -10.47
C LYS A 316 -15.37 -5.75 -9.35
N ASP A 317 -15.12 -7.02 -9.65
CA ASP A 317 -15.33 -8.09 -8.69
C ASP A 317 -14.30 -8.01 -7.54
N LEU A 318 -13.06 -7.65 -7.87
CA LEU A 318 -12.03 -7.40 -6.86
C LEU A 318 -12.41 -6.23 -5.93
N MET A 319 -13.03 -5.18 -6.47
CA MET A 319 -13.51 -4.06 -5.66
C MET A 319 -14.65 -4.45 -4.72
N GLU A 320 -15.57 -5.31 -5.18
CA GLU A 320 -16.63 -5.85 -4.32
C GLU A 320 -16.05 -6.66 -3.15
N GLU A 321 -15.00 -7.45 -3.40
CA GLU A 321 -14.33 -8.24 -2.37
C GLU A 321 -13.54 -7.36 -1.39
N VAL A 322 -12.77 -6.38 -1.88
CA VAL A 322 -12.09 -5.39 -1.04
C VAL A 322 -13.12 -4.66 -0.15
N ASN A 323 -14.25 -4.24 -0.73
CA ASN A 323 -15.35 -3.60 0.00
C ASN A 323 -15.96 -4.52 1.07
N GLN A 324 -16.09 -5.81 0.80
CA GLN A 324 -16.56 -6.82 1.76
C GLN A 324 -15.55 -7.05 2.90
N ALA A 325 -14.26 -7.21 2.58
CA ALA A 325 -13.20 -7.35 3.56
C ALA A 325 -13.11 -6.12 4.47
N MET A 326 -13.21 -4.91 3.90
CA MET A 326 -13.26 -3.67 4.67
C MET A 326 -14.49 -3.60 5.57
N TRP A 327 -15.68 -3.94 5.06
CA TRP A 327 -16.91 -3.96 5.86
C TRP A 327 -16.76 -4.90 7.06
N SER A 328 -16.18 -6.09 6.86
CA SER A 328 -15.92 -7.06 7.93
C SER A 328 -15.03 -6.48 9.03
N ASN A 329 -13.90 -5.88 8.66
CA ASN A 329 -12.96 -5.30 9.63
C ASN A 329 -13.54 -4.05 10.33
N LEU A 330 -14.23 -3.18 9.60
CA LEU A 330 -14.94 -2.04 10.18
C LEU A 330 -16.05 -2.50 11.15
N ASN A 331 -16.69 -3.64 10.89
CA ASN A 331 -17.69 -4.21 11.78
C ASN A 331 -17.07 -4.72 13.08
N GLU A 332 -15.88 -5.34 13.03
CA GLU A 332 -15.14 -5.73 14.25
C GLU A 332 -14.72 -4.51 15.08
N ILE A 333 -14.30 -3.42 14.42
CA ILE A 333 -14.03 -2.13 15.09
C ILE A 333 -15.31 -1.59 15.74
N ALA A 334 -16.43 -1.57 14.99
CA ALA A 334 -17.71 -1.10 15.48
C ALA A 334 -18.22 -1.93 16.67
N LYS A 335 -18.01 -3.25 16.69
CA LYS A 335 -18.28 -4.11 17.84
C LYS A 335 -17.46 -3.71 19.06
N SER A 336 -16.15 -3.53 18.88
CA SER A 336 -15.24 -3.10 19.96
C SER A 336 -15.68 -1.76 20.56
N MET A 337 -16.09 -0.81 19.72
CA MET A 337 -16.65 0.47 20.16
C MET A 337 -17.98 0.29 20.91
N ARG A 338 -18.87 -0.56 20.40
CA ARG A 338 -20.16 -0.83 21.04
C ARG A 338 -19.97 -1.44 22.43
N ASP A 339 -19.06 -2.40 22.57
CA ASP A 339 -18.79 -3.06 23.84
C ASP A 339 -18.13 -2.11 24.85
N TYR A 340 -17.25 -1.22 24.38
CA TYR A 340 -16.73 -0.12 25.20
C TYR A 340 -17.85 0.75 25.78
N TYR A 341 -18.79 1.23 24.95
CA TYR A 341 -19.89 2.06 25.43
C TYR A 341 -20.86 1.30 26.33
N LYS A 342 -21.14 0.02 26.04
CA LYS A 342 -21.96 -0.83 26.92
C LYS A 342 -21.34 -0.96 28.31
N ASN A 343 -20.04 -1.22 28.37
CA ASN A 343 -19.31 -1.32 29.63
C ASN A 343 -19.34 0.02 30.38
N LEU A 344 -19.08 1.13 29.68
CA LEU A 344 -19.14 2.47 30.27
C LEU A 344 -20.52 2.77 30.87
N VAL A 345 -21.60 2.47 30.16
CA VAL A 345 -22.97 2.65 30.64
C VAL A 345 -23.24 1.75 31.84
N GLU A 346 -22.86 0.47 31.80
CA GLU A 346 -23.11 -0.46 32.91
C GLU A 346 -22.34 -0.08 34.18
N GLN A 347 -21.11 0.46 34.05
CA GLN A 347 -20.36 1.03 35.18
C GLN A 347 -21.12 2.19 35.83
N ILE A 348 -21.65 3.11 35.02
CA ILE A 348 -22.44 4.25 35.49
C ILE A 348 -23.70 3.75 36.22
N ARG A 349 -24.43 2.81 35.63
CA ARG A 349 -25.65 2.26 36.19
C ARG A 349 -25.40 1.53 37.51
N THR A 350 -24.35 0.71 37.56
CA THR A 350 -23.94 0.01 38.78
C THR A 350 -23.60 1.01 39.88
N LYS A 351 -22.88 2.08 39.54
CA LYS A 351 -22.55 3.14 40.49
C LYS A 351 -23.79 3.89 40.99
N ILE A 352 -24.72 4.25 40.10
CA ILE A 352 -25.99 4.89 40.49
C ILE A 352 -26.78 4.00 41.46
N LYS A 353 -26.93 2.72 41.12
CA LYS A 353 -27.65 1.75 41.97
C LYS A 353 -26.99 1.54 43.33
N SER A 354 -25.67 1.67 43.43
CA SER A 354 -24.94 1.51 44.70
C SER A 354 -25.33 2.54 45.77
N PHE A 355 -25.79 3.73 45.36
CA PHE A 355 -26.28 4.76 46.29
C PHE A 355 -27.55 4.33 47.06
N ASN A 356 -28.26 3.31 46.59
CA ASN A 356 -29.41 2.76 47.32
C ASN A 356 -29.03 1.76 48.42
N SER A 357 -27.75 1.37 48.55
CA SER A 357 -27.32 0.44 49.60
C SER A 357 -27.27 1.12 50.98
N TYR A 358 -27.50 0.33 52.06
CA TYR A 358 -27.47 0.82 53.44
C TYR A 358 -26.06 0.97 54.02
N ASP A 359 -25.07 0.33 53.42
CA ASP A 359 -23.74 0.11 54.01
C ASP A 359 -22.66 1.12 53.60
N VAL A 360 -22.96 2.06 52.68
CA VAL A 360 -21.92 2.91 52.11
C VAL A 360 -22.20 4.38 52.40
N SER A 361 -21.44 4.97 53.32
CA SER A 361 -21.30 6.43 53.44
C SER A 361 -20.50 6.95 52.25
N MET A 362 -21.09 6.91 51.07
CA MET A 362 -20.43 7.32 49.84
C MET A 362 -20.63 8.81 49.64
N GLU A 363 -19.54 9.59 49.72
CA GLU A 363 -19.55 10.94 49.20
C GLU A 363 -19.85 10.89 47.70
N VAL A 364 -20.88 11.62 47.28
CA VAL A 364 -21.24 11.75 45.88
C VAL A 364 -20.17 12.61 45.20
N ASP A 365 -19.21 11.98 44.51
CA ASP A 365 -18.24 12.70 43.69
C ASP A 365 -18.92 13.19 42.40
N VAL A 366 -19.39 14.43 42.45
CA VAL A 366 -19.96 15.16 41.30
C VAL A 366 -18.96 15.23 40.13
N SER A 367 -17.65 15.25 40.40
CA SER A 367 -16.61 15.27 39.36
C SER A 367 -16.63 13.99 38.52
N GLU A 368 -16.94 12.85 39.12
CA GLU A 368 -16.97 11.58 38.42
C GLU A 368 -18.19 11.46 37.50
N ALA A 369 -19.37 11.90 37.97
CA ALA A 369 -20.56 12.00 37.14
C ALA A 369 -20.36 12.94 35.94
N GLN A 370 -19.68 14.07 36.16
CA GLN A 370 -19.30 15.00 35.09
C GLN A 370 -18.33 14.36 34.09
N LYS A 371 -17.30 13.63 34.56
CA LYS A 371 -16.37 12.88 33.70
C LYS A 371 -17.10 11.86 32.84
N PHE A 372 -18.05 11.10 33.40
CA PHE A 372 -18.85 10.13 32.65
C PHE A 372 -19.74 10.78 31.59
N SER A 373 -20.45 11.84 31.96
CA SER A 373 -21.29 12.59 31.01
C SER A 373 -20.47 13.20 29.88
N ALA A 374 -19.29 13.73 30.18
CA ALA A 374 -18.36 14.25 29.19
C ALA A 374 -17.86 13.15 28.24
N LYS A 375 -17.52 11.96 28.76
CA LYS A 375 -17.12 10.80 27.95
C LYS A 375 -18.23 10.37 26.98
N LEU A 376 -19.46 10.22 27.44
CA LEU A 376 -20.59 9.83 26.58
C LEU A 376 -20.92 10.90 25.53
N SER A 377 -20.91 12.17 25.92
CA SER A 377 -21.21 13.29 25.03
C SER A 377 -20.13 13.48 23.96
N ASN A 378 -18.85 13.36 24.35
CA ASN A 378 -17.73 13.37 23.41
C ASN A 378 -17.79 12.15 22.48
N GLY A 379 -18.10 10.97 23.03
CA GLY A 379 -18.29 9.74 22.27
C GLY A 379 -19.40 9.82 21.23
N TYR A 380 -20.56 10.36 21.60
CA TYR A 380 -21.66 10.64 20.67
C TYR A 380 -21.24 11.57 19.54
N ARG A 381 -20.65 12.72 19.88
CA ARG A 381 -20.20 13.73 18.91
C ARG A 381 -19.22 13.12 17.91
N ILE A 382 -18.18 12.46 18.44
CA ILE A 382 -17.14 11.82 17.63
C ILE A 382 -17.74 10.75 16.71
N THR A 383 -18.58 9.86 17.23
CA THR A 383 -19.19 8.78 16.43
C THR A 383 -20.16 9.33 15.37
N SER A 384 -20.91 10.39 15.70
CA SER A 384 -21.77 11.11 14.76
C SER A 384 -20.97 11.74 13.62
N ASP A 385 -19.82 12.33 13.94
CA ASP A 385 -18.93 12.91 12.94
C ASP A 385 -18.37 11.83 11.99
N ILE A 386 -18.09 10.60 12.45
CA ILE A 386 -17.78 9.47 11.55
C ILE A 386 -18.92 9.21 10.60
N VAL A 387 -20.13 9.03 11.11
CA VAL A 387 -21.28 8.67 10.27
C VAL A 387 -21.51 9.73 9.20
N LYS A 388 -21.35 11.02 9.54
CA LYS A 388 -21.40 12.11 8.56
C LYS A 388 -20.27 12.02 7.53
N GLN A 389 -19.04 11.72 7.98
CA GLN A 389 -17.91 11.52 7.09
C GLN A 389 -18.15 10.31 6.18
N MET A 390 -18.49 9.13 6.68
CA MET A 390 -18.77 7.93 5.87
C MET A 390 -19.88 8.17 4.84
N LYS A 391 -20.93 8.94 5.17
CA LYS A 391 -21.99 9.30 4.22
C LYS A 391 -21.53 10.20 3.07
N THR A 392 -20.50 11.02 3.30
CA THR A 392 -20.04 12.04 2.35
C THR A 392 -18.74 11.65 1.65
N VAL A 393 -17.97 10.76 2.26
CA VAL A 393 -16.62 10.40 1.85
C VAL A 393 -16.70 9.25 0.85
N ARG A 394 -16.32 9.56 -0.38
CA ARG A 394 -16.04 8.58 -1.43
C ARG A 394 -14.62 8.01 -1.37
N ASP A 395 -13.76 8.64 -0.56
CA ASP A 395 -12.34 8.30 -0.38
C ASP A 395 -12.12 7.50 0.93
N ILE A 396 -11.98 6.19 0.79
CA ILE A 396 -11.82 5.27 1.92
C ILE A 396 -10.59 5.58 2.78
N GLY A 397 -9.54 6.14 2.20
CA GLY A 397 -8.37 6.57 2.96
C GLY A 397 -8.71 7.64 4.00
N LYS A 398 -9.77 8.43 3.78
CA LYS A 398 -10.28 9.37 4.78
C LYS A 398 -11.11 8.66 5.86
N VAL A 399 -11.90 7.65 5.49
CA VAL A 399 -12.66 6.83 6.45
C VAL A 399 -11.73 6.12 7.43
N SER A 400 -10.67 5.51 6.93
CA SER A 400 -9.69 4.77 7.74
C SER A 400 -8.96 5.68 8.75
N ARG A 401 -8.57 6.88 8.30
CA ARG A 401 -7.98 7.91 9.17
C ARG A 401 -8.97 8.39 10.23
N ALA A 402 -10.21 8.66 9.83
CA ALA A 402 -11.26 9.06 10.77
C ALA A 402 -11.49 8.01 11.85
N VAL A 403 -11.57 6.73 11.47
CA VAL A 403 -11.72 5.61 12.41
C VAL A 403 -10.51 5.51 13.36
N SER A 404 -9.29 5.62 12.82
CA SER A 404 -8.04 5.54 13.61
C SER A 404 -7.91 6.69 14.63
N GLU A 405 -8.19 7.92 14.20
CA GLU A 405 -8.20 9.10 15.09
C GLU A 405 -9.16 8.92 16.26
N ILE A 406 -10.23 8.16 16.06
CA ILE A 406 -11.31 8.04 17.02
C ILE A 406 -11.06 6.95 18.03
N ILE A 407 -10.54 5.81 17.58
CA ILE A 407 -10.00 4.79 18.47
C ILE A 407 -8.97 5.43 19.41
N SER A 408 -8.10 6.29 18.88
CA SER A 408 -7.13 7.06 19.68
C SER A 408 -7.80 8.06 20.63
N LYS A 409 -8.74 8.90 20.14
CA LYS A 409 -9.42 9.92 20.98
C LYS A 409 -10.31 9.32 22.08
N LEU A 410 -10.83 8.11 21.86
CA LEU A 410 -11.71 7.42 22.81
C LEU A 410 -10.96 6.45 23.72
N ASP A 411 -9.66 6.24 23.49
CA ASP A 411 -8.83 5.28 24.21
C ASP A 411 -9.44 3.87 24.20
N ILE A 412 -9.94 3.45 23.03
CA ILE A 412 -10.56 2.13 22.86
C ILE A 412 -9.48 1.15 22.47
N ASN A 413 -9.37 0.05 23.20
CA ASN A 413 -8.46 -1.03 22.84
C ASN A 413 -8.98 -1.76 21.59
N VAL A 414 -8.46 -1.41 20.43
CA VAL A 414 -8.66 -2.11 19.16
C VAL A 414 -7.31 -2.65 18.72
N ARG A 415 -7.31 -3.84 18.10
CA ARG A 415 -6.07 -4.40 17.57
C ARG A 415 -5.51 -3.49 16.48
N ASP A 416 -4.23 -3.11 16.62
CA ASP A 416 -3.55 -2.22 15.67
C ASP A 416 -3.52 -2.78 14.23
N ASP A 417 -3.48 -4.10 14.09
CA ASP A 417 -3.46 -4.76 12.78
C ASP A 417 -4.75 -4.53 11.98
N LEU A 418 -5.91 -4.41 12.64
CA LEU A 418 -7.17 -4.07 11.97
C LEU A 418 -7.15 -2.66 11.38
N LEU A 419 -6.54 -1.69 12.09
CA LEU A 419 -6.43 -0.31 11.62
C LEU A 419 -5.51 -0.20 10.41
N VAL A 420 -4.35 -0.85 10.49
CA VAL A 420 -3.40 -0.93 9.37
C VAL A 420 -4.05 -1.61 8.17
N TYR A 421 -4.75 -2.74 8.39
CA TYR A 421 -5.44 -3.45 7.32
C TYR A 421 -6.50 -2.58 6.62
N VAL A 422 -7.37 -1.92 7.38
CA VAL A 422 -8.42 -1.05 6.83
C VAL A 422 -7.80 0.11 6.03
N SER A 423 -6.74 0.72 6.54
CA SER A 423 -5.99 1.76 5.82
C SER A 423 -5.41 1.26 4.50
N ASN A 424 -4.76 0.09 4.52
CA ASN A 424 -4.14 -0.50 3.33
C ASN A 424 -5.18 -0.88 2.26
N GLN A 425 -6.29 -1.50 2.67
CA GLN A 425 -7.39 -1.81 1.76
C GLN A 425 -8.04 -0.54 1.19
N GLY A 426 -8.15 0.53 1.98
CA GLY A 426 -8.64 1.81 1.50
C GLY A 426 -7.76 2.43 0.42
N ASN A 427 -6.44 2.36 0.58
CA ASN A 427 -5.49 2.81 -0.45
C ASN A 427 -5.61 1.96 -1.73
N PHE A 428 -5.72 0.64 -1.58
CA PHE A 428 -5.89 -0.26 -2.71
C PHE A 428 -7.20 -0.04 -3.45
N PHE A 429 -8.31 0.16 -2.74
CA PHE A 429 -9.60 0.47 -3.35
C PHE A 429 -9.56 1.78 -4.15
N LYS A 430 -8.92 2.82 -3.62
CA LYS A 430 -8.69 4.08 -4.34
C LYS A 430 -7.87 3.88 -5.60
N PHE A 431 -6.84 3.04 -5.53
CA PHE A 431 -6.07 2.64 -6.70
C PHE A 431 -6.97 1.96 -7.75
N LEU A 432 -7.81 0.99 -7.35
CA LEU A 432 -8.74 0.30 -8.26
C LEU A 432 -9.76 1.24 -8.92
N GLN A 433 -10.29 2.23 -8.20
CA GLN A 433 -11.13 3.28 -8.79
C GLN A 433 -10.37 4.10 -9.83
N THR A 434 -9.12 4.48 -9.52
CA THR A 434 -8.27 5.29 -10.40
C THR A 434 -7.96 4.52 -11.70
N VAL A 435 -7.58 3.25 -11.62
CA VAL A 435 -7.19 2.46 -12.79
C VAL A 435 -8.36 2.01 -13.66
N SER A 436 -9.55 1.85 -13.06
CA SER A 436 -10.77 1.52 -13.81
C SER A 436 -11.45 2.73 -14.43
N GLY A 437 -11.14 3.94 -13.95
CA GLY A 437 -11.84 5.18 -14.33
C GLY A 437 -13.32 5.19 -13.91
N LYS A 438 -13.70 4.31 -12.97
CA LYS A 438 -15.08 4.16 -12.50
C LYS A 438 -15.15 4.44 -11.01
N GLU A 439 -16.10 5.29 -10.63
CA GLU A 439 -16.51 5.40 -9.24
C GLU A 439 -17.44 4.24 -8.91
N PHE A 440 -17.06 3.45 -7.90
CA PHE A 440 -17.91 2.40 -7.35
C PHE A 440 -18.44 2.84 -6.00
N SER A 441 -19.72 2.54 -5.75
CA SER A 441 -20.34 2.72 -4.45
C SER A 441 -19.70 1.78 -3.43
N SER A 442 -19.27 2.31 -2.30
CA SER A 442 -19.04 1.51 -1.10
C SER A 442 -20.35 0.92 -0.60
N ARG A 443 -20.28 -0.19 0.16
CA ARG A 443 -21.40 -0.52 1.06
C ARG A 443 -21.58 0.66 2.02
N SER A 444 -22.78 0.87 2.53
CA SER A 444 -23.06 1.89 3.54
C SER A 444 -22.34 1.56 4.85
N TRP A 445 -21.04 1.82 4.96
CA TRP A 445 -20.25 1.55 6.16
C TRP A 445 -20.76 2.33 7.37
N GLU A 446 -21.44 3.46 7.14
CA GLU A 446 -22.11 4.21 8.18
C GLU A 446 -23.15 3.37 8.94
N ASP A 447 -23.75 2.38 8.30
CA ASP A 447 -24.77 1.50 8.91
C ASP A 447 -24.17 0.67 10.05
N LEU A 448 -22.84 0.46 10.06
CA LEU A 448 -22.15 -0.21 11.16
C LEU A 448 -22.12 0.63 12.44
N TYR A 449 -22.08 1.96 12.30
CA TYR A 449 -21.88 2.91 13.39
C TYR A 449 -23.19 3.58 13.84
N ILE A 450 -24.22 3.63 13.00
CA ILE A 450 -25.55 4.13 13.36
C ILE A 450 -26.09 3.46 14.64
N PRO A 451 -26.06 2.12 14.80
CA PRO A 451 -26.53 1.47 16.02
C PRO A 451 -25.77 1.91 17.29
N ILE A 452 -24.51 2.31 17.16
CA ILE A 452 -23.71 2.80 18.30
C ILE A 452 -24.21 4.18 18.73
N ILE A 453 -24.45 5.07 17.76
CA ILE A 453 -25.01 6.41 18.03
C ILE A 453 -26.37 6.28 18.72
N THR A 454 -27.23 5.42 18.18
CA THR A 454 -28.55 5.14 18.76
C THR A 454 -28.41 4.65 20.20
N TYR A 455 -27.54 3.66 20.45
CA TYR A 455 -27.29 3.16 21.80
C TYR A 455 -26.81 4.24 22.78
N ILE A 456 -25.84 5.08 22.38
CA ILE A 456 -25.35 6.17 23.24
C ILE A 456 -26.49 7.15 23.54
N SER A 457 -27.30 7.50 22.54
CA SER A 457 -28.44 8.41 22.70
C SER A 457 -29.48 7.84 23.66
N GLU A 458 -29.86 6.58 23.49
CA GLU A 458 -30.85 5.89 24.33
C GLU A 458 -30.35 5.67 25.76
N SER A 459 -29.04 5.42 25.93
CA SER A 459 -28.43 5.23 27.25
C SER A 459 -28.61 6.43 28.17
N LYS A 460 -28.73 7.64 27.61
CA LYS A 460 -28.99 8.86 28.39
C LYS A 460 -30.33 8.78 29.13
N THR A 461 -31.37 8.30 28.46
CA THR A 461 -32.70 8.11 29.07
C THR A 461 -32.64 7.02 30.14
N ILE A 462 -31.99 5.89 29.85
CA ILE A 462 -31.84 4.78 30.82
C ILE A 462 -31.12 5.25 32.09
N ILE A 463 -30.03 6.00 31.94
CA ILE A 463 -29.27 6.55 33.07
C ILE A 463 -30.15 7.55 33.86
N GLN A 464 -30.93 8.39 33.18
CA GLN A 464 -31.84 9.32 33.83
C GLN A 464 -32.92 8.61 34.65
N ASP A 465 -33.50 7.54 34.11
CA ASP A 465 -34.49 6.72 34.82
C ASP A 465 -33.87 6.05 36.05
N ASP A 466 -32.65 5.49 35.93
CA ASP A 466 -31.92 4.92 37.07
C ASP A 466 -31.67 5.99 38.17
N VAL A 467 -31.36 7.23 37.80
CA VAL A 467 -31.19 8.35 38.76
C VAL A 467 -32.50 8.69 39.47
N ILE A 468 -33.62 8.78 38.74
CA ILE A 468 -34.94 9.08 39.31
C ILE A 468 -35.33 7.99 40.32
N ASN A 469 -35.24 6.72 39.91
CA ASN A 469 -35.58 5.57 40.75
C ASN A 469 -34.76 5.53 42.04
N VAL A 470 -33.45 5.81 41.96
CA VAL A 470 -32.58 5.87 43.15
C VAL A 470 -32.93 7.07 44.03
N SER A 471 -33.23 8.23 43.45
CA SER A 471 -33.65 9.43 44.20
C SER A 471 -34.95 9.21 44.97
N GLU A 472 -35.94 8.57 44.36
CA GLU A 472 -37.19 8.20 45.01
C GLU A 472 -36.95 7.23 46.17
N SER A 473 -36.14 6.19 45.94
CA SER A 473 -35.80 5.21 46.97
C SER A 473 -35.04 5.83 48.15
N ILE A 474 -34.15 6.79 47.91
CA ILE A 474 -33.48 7.56 48.98
C ILE A 474 -34.50 8.42 49.74
N GLY A 475 -35.42 9.08 49.05
CA GLY A 475 -36.50 9.86 49.67
C GLY A 475 -37.37 9.03 50.61
N ASP A 476 -37.80 7.85 50.16
CA ASP A 476 -38.59 6.90 50.95
C ASP A 476 -37.82 6.43 52.20
N ARG A 477 -36.51 6.17 52.05
CA ARG A 477 -35.64 5.79 53.17
C ARG A 477 -35.53 6.91 54.20
N ILE A 478 -35.23 8.14 53.77
CA ILE A 478 -35.17 9.31 54.66
C ILE A 478 -36.50 9.49 55.40
N GLN A 479 -37.63 9.36 54.71
CA GLN A 479 -38.95 9.48 55.33
C GLN A 479 -39.20 8.38 56.36
N SER A 480 -38.81 7.13 56.07
CA SER A 480 -38.89 5.99 57.00
C SER A 480 -38.03 6.20 58.25
N ASP A 481 -36.80 6.69 58.08
CA ASP A 481 -35.87 6.96 59.18
C ASP A 481 -36.37 8.10 60.06
N LEU A 482 -36.84 9.20 59.46
CA LEU A 482 -37.47 10.31 60.18
C LEU A 482 -38.71 9.86 60.97
N ASN A 483 -39.55 9.02 60.37
CA ASN A 483 -40.71 8.44 61.05
C ASN A 483 -40.29 7.56 62.24
N SER A 484 -39.21 6.79 62.10
CA SER A 484 -38.67 5.95 63.16
C SER A 484 -38.07 6.78 64.30
N ILE A 485 -37.30 7.82 63.99
CA ILE A 485 -36.76 8.78 64.96
C ILE A 485 -37.91 9.50 65.69
N ALA A 486 -38.92 9.97 64.96
CA ALA A 486 -40.08 10.63 65.55
C ALA A 486 -40.82 9.71 66.53
N LYS A 487 -40.99 8.42 66.21
CA LYS A 487 -41.56 7.41 67.12
C LYS A 487 -40.71 7.23 68.38
N VAL A 488 -39.38 7.17 68.26
CA VAL A 488 -38.46 7.06 69.41
C VAL A 488 -38.58 8.29 70.32
N ILE A 489 -38.55 9.49 69.74
CA ILE A 489 -38.73 10.75 70.48
C ILE A 489 -40.09 10.80 71.19
N GLN A 490 -41.17 10.41 70.49
CA GLN A 490 -42.52 10.39 71.06
C GLN A 490 -42.64 9.40 72.23
N SER A 491 -42.00 8.22 72.11
CA SER A 491 -41.92 7.24 73.18
C SER A 491 -41.19 7.79 74.41
N ASP A 492 -40.04 8.45 74.22
CA ASP A 492 -39.26 9.08 75.30
C ASP A 492 -40.04 10.20 76.01
N ILE A 493 -40.70 11.08 75.23
CA ILE A 493 -41.56 12.15 75.77
C ILE A 493 -42.71 11.55 76.60
N THR A 494 -43.35 10.49 76.09
CA THR A 494 -44.46 9.83 76.79
C THR A 494 -43.98 9.17 78.09
N GLY A 495 -42.81 8.53 78.07
CA GLY A 495 -42.16 7.98 79.26
C GLY A 495 -41.86 9.05 80.31
N LYS A 496 -41.27 10.18 79.90
CA LYS A 496 -40.99 11.33 80.77
C LYS A 496 -42.26 11.94 81.38
N ARG A 497 -43.34 12.07 80.61
CA ARG A 497 -44.65 12.54 81.12
C ARG A 497 -45.21 11.62 82.20
N LYS A 498 -45.17 10.30 81.99
CA LYS A 498 -45.61 9.31 83.00
C LYS A 498 -44.80 9.44 84.30
N LEU A 499 -43.48 9.60 84.20
CA LEU A 499 -42.61 9.85 85.35
C LEU A 499 -42.99 11.13 86.11
N GLN A 500 -43.29 12.21 85.39
CA GLN A 500 -43.74 13.47 86.00
C GLN A 500 -45.10 13.32 86.71
N GLU A 501 -46.06 12.58 86.15
CA GLU A 501 -47.33 12.30 86.82
C GLU A 501 -47.14 11.49 88.10
N ILE A 502 -46.28 10.47 88.06
CA ILE A 502 -45.92 9.67 89.25
C ILE A 502 -45.33 10.57 90.34
N LEU A 503 -44.36 11.43 90.00
CA LEU A 503 -43.76 12.39 90.93
C LEU A 503 -44.79 13.37 91.50
N LYS A 504 -45.71 13.87 90.67
CA LYS A 504 -46.74 14.83 91.09
C LYS A 504 -47.77 14.21 92.04
N ASN A 505 -48.08 12.93 91.85
CA ASN A 505 -48.94 12.17 92.76
C ASN A 505 -48.21 11.87 94.08
N TYR A 506 -46.92 11.57 94.03
CA TYR A 506 -46.10 11.33 95.23
C TYR A 506 -45.94 12.58 96.11
N LEU A 507 -45.88 13.78 95.52
CA LEU A 507 -45.77 15.06 96.26
C LEU A 507 -47.09 15.59 96.83
N LYS A 508 -48.23 14.97 96.47
CA LYS A 508 -49.58 15.37 96.93
C LYS A 508 -50.17 14.47 98.01
N GLY A 509 -49.55 13.32 98.27
CA GLY A 509 -49.82 12.48 99.43
C GLY A 509 -48.77 12.75 100.50
#